data_AF-A0A1G0H7J4-F1
#
_entry.id   AF-A0A1G0H7J4-F1
#
_cell.length_a   1.000
_cell.length_b   1.000
_cell.length_c   1.000
_cell.angle_alpha   90.00
_cell.angle_beta   90.00
_cell.angle_gamma   90.00
#
_symmetry.space_group_name_H-M   'P 1'
#
loop_
_entity.id
_entity.type
_entity.pdbx_description
1 polymer ?
#
loop_
_entity_poly.entity_id
_entity_poly.type
_entity_poly.pdbx_seq_one_letter_code
_entity_poly.pdbx_strand_id
1 'polypeptide(L)'
;MSNSSLKEQLEAAAFKLVGTSEKKKTILKKQKSAMLDYFQYGVELLKAHFPCCFKDPNEIQPLKVGIKQDLVKRLGGLEDVVINDKACMIKSLNYYVNTIAYHKRVLVGTARVDLDGNAVGMVTAEEALYAEQRRQHKQQSKVSA
;
A
#
# COMPACT_ATOMS: atom_id res chain seq x y z
N MET A 1 27.66 13.63 -52.98
CA MET A 1 27.95 12.96 -51.71
C MET A 1 26.80 13.31 -50.76
N SER A 2 25.94 12.33 -50.46
CA SER A 2 24.52 12.53 -50.17
C SER A 2 24.20 12.96 -48.74
N ASN A 3 23.39 14.02 -48.61
CA ASN A 3 22.78 14.50 -47.35
C ASN A 3 21.73 13.53 -46.74
N SER A 4 21.53 12.35 -47.32
CA SER A 4 20.59 11.33 -46.85
C SER A 4 21.13 10.51 -45.67
N SER A 5 22.44 10.23 -45.65
CA SER A 5 23.06 9.34 -44.66
C SER A 5 23.03 9.90 -43.24
N LEU A 6 23.17 11.23 -43.08
CA LEU A 6 23.07 11.88 -41.77
C LEU A 6 21.64 11.93 -41.24
N LYS A 7 20.64 12.08 -42.11
CA LYS A 7 19.22 12.04 -41.71
C LYS A 7 18.80 10.64 -41.27
N GLU A 8 19.21 9.59 -42.01
CA GLU A 8 18.97 8.20 -41.64
C GLU A 8 19.62 7.82 -40.30
N GLN A 9 20.84 8.30 -40.04
CA GLN A 9 21.53 8.05 -38.77
C GLN A 9 20.84 8.75 -37.58
N LEU A 10 20.33 9.98 -37.77
CA LEU A 10 19.59 10.73 -36.75
C LEU A 10 18.24 10.09 -36.46
N GLU A 11 17.53 9.63 -37.50
CA GLU A 11 16.23 8.97 -37.38
C GLU A 11 16.35 7.58 -36.74
N ALA A 12 17.38 6.81 -37.06
CA ALA A 12 17.68 5.52 -36.42
C ALA A 12 18.08 5.68 -34.94
N ALA A 13 18.80 6.76 -34.58
CA ALA A 13 19.12 7.07 -33.19
C ALA A 13 17.87 7.48 -32.39
N ALA A 14 16.99 8.30 -32.99
CA ALA A 14 15.71 8.67 -32.39
C ALA A 14 14.81 7.43 -32.18
N PHE A 15 14.72 6.52 -33.15
CA PHE A 15 13.94 5.28 -33.03
C PHE A 15 14.45 4.36 -31.91
N LYS A 16 15.78 4.28 -31.71
CA LYS A 16 16.39 3.53 -30.58
C LYS A 16 16.10 4.18 -29.22
N LEU A 17 16.06 5.52 -29.14
CA LEU A 17 15.69 6.26 -27.93
C LEU A 17 14.19 6.15 -27.61
N VAL A 18 13.33 6.14 -28.63
CA VAL A 18 11.88 5.95 -28.49
C VAL A 18 11.56 4.52 -28.04
N GLY A 19 12.14 3.51 -28.71
CA GLY A 19 11.93 2.09 -28.37
C GLY A 19 12.49 1.64 -27.01
N THR A 20 13.47 2.36 -26.46
CA THR A 20 13.96 2.13 -25.09
C THR A 20 13.05 2.78 -24.03
N SER A 21 12.41 3.91 -24.33
CA SER A 21 11.51 4.62 -23.41
C SER A 21 10.17 3.87 -23.20
N GLU A 22 9.62 3.26 -24.24
CA GLU A 22 8.36 2.50 -24.18
C GLU A 22 8.52 1.14 -23.48
N LYS A 23 9.62 0.42 -23.74
CA LYS A 23 9.96 -0.82 -23.02
C LYS A 23 10.18 -0.56 -21.52
N LYS A 24 10.82 0.56 -21.16
CA LYS A 24 11.03 0.95 -19.75
C LYS A 24 9.70 1.24 -19.05
N LYS A 25 8.76 1.93 -19.71
CA LYS A 25 7.40 2.20 -19.20
C LYS A 25 6.57 0.91 -18.99
N THR A 26 6.65 -0.05 -19.91
CA THR A 26 5.91 -1.33 -19.78
C THR A 26 6.46 -2.22 -18.67
N ILE A 27 7.79 -2.31 -18.52
CA ILE A 27 8.44 -3.06 -17.43
C ILE A 27 8.07 -2.45 -16.06
N LEU A 28 8.10 -1.12 -15.95
CA LEU A 28 7.74 -0.41 -14.70
C LEU A 28 6.26 -0.61 -14.33
N LYS A 29 5.37 -0.65 -15.32
CA LYS A 29 3.93 -0.90 -15.12
C LYS A 29 3.68 -2.33 -14.63
N LYS A 30 4.38 -3.34 -15.18
CA LYS A 30 4.30 -4.75 -14.76
C LYS A 30 4.89 -4.99 -13.37
N GLN A 31 5.99 -4.32 -13.02
CA GLN A 31 6.55 -4.40 -11.66
C GLN A 31 5.62 -3.76 -10.62
N LYS A 32 4.96 -2.65 -10.96
CA LYS A 32 4.00 -1.99 -10.07
C LYS A 32 2.75 -2.83 -9.81
N SER A 33 2.25 -3.57 -10.80
CA SER A 33 1.09 -4.46 -10.61
C SER A 33 1.44 -5.66 -9.73
N ALA A 34 2.56 -6.35 -9.99
CA ALA A 34 2.99 -7.48 -9.16
C ALA A 34 3.22 -7.08 -7.69
N MET A 35 3.70 -5.86 -7.45
CA MET A 35 3.85 -5.31 -6.11
C MET A 35 2.49 -5.05 -5.43
N LEU A 36 1.51 -4.55 -6.18
CA LEU A 36 0.15 -4.34 -5.68
C LEU A 36 -0.51 -5.67 -5.31
N ASP A 37 -0.34 -6.68 -6.17
CA ASP A 37 -0.86 -8.03 -5.96
C ASP A 37 -0.27 -8.64 -4.68
N TYR A 38 1.04 -8.46 -4.45
CA TYR A 38 1.71 -8.89 -3.23
C TYR A 38 1.12 -8.26 -1.96
N PHE A 39 0.86 -6.94 -1.98
CA PHE A 39 0.27 -6.27 -0.82
C PHE A 39 -1.19 -6.65 -0.60
N GLN A 40 -1.94 -6.82 -1.68
CA GLN A 40 -3.34 -7.25 -1.60
C GLN A 40 -3.42 -8.66 -0.98
N TYR A 41 -2.58 -9.58 -1.45
CA TYR A 41 -2.44 -10.92 -0.87
C TYR A 41 -2.11 -10.87 0.62
N GLY A 42 -1.14 -10.05 1.04
CA GLY A 42 -0.80 -9.92 2.46
C GLY A 42 -1.91 -9.29 3.31
N VAL A 43 -2.74 -8.40 2.75
CA VAL A 43 -3.95 -7.89 3.44
C VAL A 43 -4.99 -8.99 3.62
N GLU A 44 -5.16 -9.87 2.64
CA GLU A 44 -6.09 -11.00 2.75
C GLU A 44 -5.65 -12.00 3.82
N LEU A 45 -4.35 -12.29 3.90
CA LEU A 45 -3.79 -13.07 5.01
C LEU A 45 -4.02 -12.40 6.37
N LEU A 46 -3.81 -11.08 6.48
CA LEU A 46 -4.11 -10.34 7.71
C LEU A 46 -5.57 -10.48 8.14
N LYS A 47 -6.51 -10.41 7.19
CA LYS A 47 -7.95 -10.61 7.48
C LYS A 47 -8.25 -12.05 7.90
N ALA A 48 -7.62 -13.04 7.26
CA ALA A 48 -7.83 -14.45 7.59
C ALA A 48 -7.33 -14.81 9.00
N HIS A 49 -6.16 -14.30 9.40
CA HIS A 49 -5.56 -14.61 10.69
C HIS A 49 -6.03 -13.69 11.83
N PHE A 50 -6.43 -12.45 11.53
CA PHE A 50 -6.83 -11.46 12.52
C PHE A 50 -8.14 -10.74 12.10
N PRO A 51 -9.25 -11.47 11.96
CA PRO A 51 -10.51 -10.95 11.40
C PRO A 51 -11.16 -9.85 12.26
N CYS A 52 -10.89 -9.87 13.56
CA CYS A 52 -11.40 -8.85 14.48
C CYS A 52 -10.71 -7.49 14.31
N CYS A 53 -9.47 -7.49 13.80
CA CYS A 53 -8.63 -6.31 13.64
C CYS A 53 -8.66 -5.78 12.20
N PHE A 54 -8.48 -6.66 11.20
CA PHE A 54 -8.45 -6.28 9.80
C PHE A 54 -9.78 -6.61 9.14
N LYS A 55 -10.48 -5.56 8.73
CA LYS A 55 -11.81 -5.66 8.12
C LYS A 55 -11.83 -5.13 6.69
N ASP A 56 -12.95 -5.36 6.03
CA ASP A 56 -13.23 -4.79 4.72
C ASP A 56 -13.30 -3.27 4.75
N PRO A 57 -13.09 -2.59 3.60
CA PRO A 57 -13.03 -1.13 3.51
C PRO A 57 -14.19 -0.38 4.18
N ASN A 58 -15.37 -1.00 4.22
CA ASN A 58 -16.57 -0.42 4.81
C ASN A 58 -16.62 -0.56 6.34
N GLU A 59 -15.84 -1.44 6.94
CA GLU A 59 -15.90 -1.75 8.38
C GLU A 59 -14.57 -1.50 9.10
N ILE A 60 -13.60 -0.89 8.41
CA ILE A 60 -12.29 -0.58 8.98
C ILE A 60 -12.43 0.21 10.28
N GLN A 61 -11.63 -0.17 11.27
CA GLN A 61 -11.48 0.52 12.54
C GLN A 61 -10.03 1.02 12.70
N PRO A 62 -9.80 2.13 13.42
CA PRO A 62 -8.45 2.59 13.74
C PRO A 62 -7.68 1.51 14.51
N LEU A 63 -6.45 1.21 14.09
CA LEU A 63 -5.62 0.20 14.76
C LEU A 63 -4.93 0.78 16.00
N LYS A 64 -4.60 -0.08 16.97
CA LYS A 64 -3.78 0.26 18.13
C LYS A 64 -2.45 0.90 17.71
N VAL A 65 -1.99 1.91 18.47
CA VAL A 65 -0.65 2.47 18.28
C VAL A 65 0.38 1.41 18.65
N GLY A 66 1.33 1.14 17.75
CA GLY A 66 2.30 0.05 17.92
C GLY A 66 1.77 -1.34 17.55
N ILE A 67 0.67 -1.43 16.80
CA ILE A 67 0.12 -2.73 16.34
C ILE A 67 1.13 -3.56 15.54
N LYS A 68 2.12 -2.93 14.90
CA LYS A 68 3.17 -3.63 14.14
C LYS A 68 4.03 -4.51 15.06
N GLN A 69 4.39 -4.03 16.25
CA GLN A 69 5.17 -4.80 17.22
C GLN A 69 4.37 -6.01 17.72
N ASP A 70 3.08 -5.80 18.01
CA ASP A 70 2.18 -6.86 18.43
C ASP A 70 2.01 -7.90 17.32
N LEU A 71 1.88 -7.45 16.07
CA LEU A 71 1.78 -8.32 14.89
C LEU A 71 3.04 -9.19 14.73
N VAL A 72 4.23 -8.59 14.80
CA VAL A 72 5.49 -9.34 14.71
C VAL A 72 5.60 -10.41 15.80
N LYS A 73 5.25 -10.06 17.05
CA LYS A 73 5.25 -11.01 18.17
C LYS A 73 4.26 -12.15 17.94
N ARG A 74 3.03 -11.84 17.56
CA ARG A 74 1.96 -12.82 17.32
C ARG A 74 2.31 -13.76 16.17
N LEU A 75 2.84 -13.23 15.07
CA LEU A 75 3.31 -14.04 13.93
C LEU A 75 4.51 -14.91 14.30
N GLY A 76 5.36 -14.47 15.23
CA GLY A 76 6.47 -15.27 15.75
C GLY A 76 6.02 -16.59 16.36
N GLY A 77 4.85 -16.62 16.99
CA GLY A 77 4.27 -17.82 17.61
C GLY A 77 3.44 -18.73 16.68
N LEU A 78 3.18 -18.33 15.43
CA LEU A 78 2.43 -19.14 14.47
C LEU A 78 3.38 -20.03 13.66
N GLU A 79 3.64 -21.25 14.10
CA GLU A 79 4.59 -22.16 13.43
C GLU A 79 4.08 -22.69 12.07
N ASP A 80 2.77 -22.72 11.92
CA ASP A 80 1.99 -23.14 10.76
C ASP A 80 2.02 -22.15 9.58
N VAL A 81 2.43 -20.90 9.82
CA VAL A 81 2.55 -19.87 8.77
C VAL A 81 3.97 -19.78 8.26
N VAL A 82 4.16 -19.80 6.93
CA VAL A 82 5.48 -19.71 6.30
C VAL A 82 6.10 -18.32 6.54
N ILE A 83 7.43 -18.26 6.70
CA ILE A 83 8.19 -17.02 6.96
C ILE A 83 7.89 -15.93 5.91
N ASN A 84 7.75 -16.33 4.64
CA ASN A 84 7.45 -15.41 3.55
C ASN A 84 6.08 -14.74 3.69
N ASP A 85 5.06 -15.49 4.15
CA ASP A 85 3.72 -14.97 4.40
C ASP A 85 3.73 -14.03 5.61
N LYS A 86 4.45 -14.38 6.68
CA LYS A 86 4.63 -13.47 7.84
C LYS A 86 5.25 -12.13 7.40
N ALA A 87 6.31 -12.19 6.59
CA ALA A 87 6.94 -10.99 6.05
C ALA A 87 6.00 -10.20 5.12
N CYS A 88 5.18 -10.90 4.34
CA CYS A 88 4.14 -10.31 3.49
C CYS A 88 3.11 -9.54 4.30
N MET A 89 2.58 -10.14 5.37
CA MET A 89 1.63 -9.51 6.28
C MET A 89 2.21 -8.23 6.91
N ILE A 90 3.44 -8.28 7.42
CA ILE A 90 4.11 -7.12 8.03
C ILE A 90 4.29 -5.97 7.03
N LYS A 91 4.66 -6.27 5.79
CA LYS A 91 4.81 -5.25 4.73
C LYS A 91 3.46 -4.68 4.30
N SER A 92 2.45 -5.54 4.21
CA SER A 92 1.09 -5.20 3.78
C SER A 92 0.33 -4.36 4.81
N LEU A 93 0.70 -4.43 6.09
CA LEU A 93 0.17 -3.54 7.12
C LEU A 93 0.33 -2.05 6.74
N ASN A 94 1.50 -1.65 6.23
CA ASN A 94 1.74 -0.27 5.80
C ASN A 94 0.84 0.13 4.62
N TYR A 95 0.54 -0.82 3.73
CA TYR A 95 -0.37 -0.60 2.62
C TYR A 95 -1.80 -0.37 3.14
N TYR A 96 -2.27 -1.23 4.06
CA TYR A 96 -3.60 -1.15 4.67
C TYR A 96 -3.87 0.21 5.34
N VAL A 97 -2.97 0.66 6.23
CA VAL A 97 -3.15 1.91 7.00
C VAL A 97 -2.97 3.18 6.16
N ASN A 98 -2.42 3.07 4.95
CA ASN A 98 -2.23 4.19 4.03
C ASN A 98 -3.35 4.26 2.97
N THR A 99 -4.42 3.47 3.11
CA THR A 99 -5.58 3.55 2.22
C THR A 99 -6.48 4.74 2.55
N ILE A 100 -7.21 5.25 1.55
CA ILE A 100 -8.23 6.29 1.76
C ILE A 100 -9.33 5.78 2.71
N ALA A 101 -9.72 4.52 2.58
CA ALA A 101 -10.73 3.89 3.43
C ALA A 101 -10.31 3.89 4.90
N TYR A 102 -9.04 3.60 5.18
CA TYR A 102 -8.50 3.68 6.54
C TYR A 102 -8.55 5.10 7.10
N HIS A 103 -8.01 6.09 6.38
CA HIS A 103 -8.02 7.48 6.85
C HIS A 103 -9.44 8.04 7.10
N LYS A 104 -10.44 7.61 6.32
CA LYS A 104 -11.86 7.97 6.55
C LYS A 104 -12.40 7.53 7.92
N ARG A 105 -11.84 6.46 8.49
CA ARG A 105 -12.31 5.84 9.74
C ARG A 105 -11.54 6.32 10.97
N VAL A 106 -10.47 7.10 10.79
CA VAL A 106 -9.69 7.71 11.88
C VAL A 106 -10.36 9.02 12.27
N LEU A 107 -11.37 8.95 13.15
CA LEU A 107 -12.13 10.10 13.65
C LEU A 107 -11.88 10.30 15.15
N VAL A 108 -11.92 11.55 15.60
CA VAL A 108 -11.70 11.92 17.01
C VAL A 108 -12.61 11.12 17.94
N GLY A 109 -12.06 10.58 19.03
CA GLY A 109 -12.81 9.81 20.01
C GLY A 109 -13.22 8.41 19.56
N THR A 110 -12.81 7.97 18.37
CA THR A 110 -13.00 6.58 17.95
C THR A 110 -12.03 5.67 18.71
N ALA A 111 -12.57 4.57 19.26
CA ALA A 111 -11.77 3.55 19.90
C ALA A 111 -10.86 2.85 18.88
N ARG A 112 -9.60 2.66 19.25
CA ARG A 112 -8.67 1.85 18.47
C ARG A 112 -8.83 0.37 18.83
N VAL A 113 -8.54 -0.52 17.90
CA VAL A 113 -8.62 -1.97 18.11
C VAL A 113 -7.24 -2.63 18.08
N ASP A 114 -7.00 -3.60 18.97
CA ASP A 114 -5.84 -4.48 18.90
C ASP A 114 -6.07 -5.68 17.95
N LEU A 115 -5.13 -6.64 17.92
CA LEU A 115 -5.22 -7.81 17.03
C LEU A 115 -6.39 -8.73 17.36
N ASP A 116 -6.85 -8.72 18.60
CA ASP A 116 -7.94 -9.57 19.09
C ASP A 116 -9.30 -8.84 19.02
N GLY A 117 -9.31 -7.56 18.63
CA GLY A 117 -10.49 -6.73 18.48
C GLY A 117 -10.87 -5.96 19.74
N ASN A 118 -10.04 -5.98 20.79
CA ASN A 118 -10.31 -5.25 22.01
C ASN A 118 -10.06 -3.75 21.80
N ALA A 119 -10.88 -2.93 22.45
CA ALA A 119 -10.72 -1.47 22.43
C ALA A 119 -9.49 -1.06 23.25
N VAL A 120 -8.52 -0.40 22.62
CA VAL A 120 -7.26 0.04 23.24
C VAL A 120 -6.92 1.46 22.84
N GLY A 121 -7.28 2.42 23.69
CA GLY A 121 -7.04 3.85 23.47
C GLY A 121 -8.02 4.48 22.47
N MET A 122 -7.85 5.77 22.24
CA MET A 122 -8.73 6.60 21.43
C MET A 122 -7.92 7.41 20.41
N VAL A 123 -8.54 7.73 19.28
CA VAL A 123 -7.97 8.66 18.30
C VAL A 123 -8.05 10.09 18.84
N THR A 124 -6.92 10.79 18.86
CA THR A 124 -6.86 12.20 19.30
C THR A 124 -7.32 13.16 18.20
N ALA A 125 -7.57 14.42 18.58
CA ALA A 125 -7.93 15.48 17.63
C ALA A 125 -6.84 15.69 16.55
N GLU A 126 -5.58 15.68 16.96
CA GLU A 126 -4.43 15.87 16.07
C GLU A 126 -4.28 14.71 15.08
N GLU A 127 -4.47 13.48 15.55
CA GLU A 127 -4.38 12.28 14.70
C GLU A 127 -5.49 12.24 13.64
N ALA A 128 -6.72 12.60 14.02
CA ALA A 128 -7.83 12.67 13.08
C ALA A 128 -7.60 13.78 12.02
N LEU A 129 -7.12 14.95 12.44
CA LEU A 129 -6.77 16.04 11.53
C LEU A 129 -5.69 15.62 10.54
N TYR A 130 -4.65 14.94 11.02
CA TYR A 130 -3.61 14.38 10.16
C TYR A 130 -4.21 13.37 9.15
N ALA A 131 -5.03 12.43 9.60
CA ALA A 131 -5.66 11.45 8.72
C ALA A 131 -6.52 12.11 7.63
N GLU A 132 -7.26 13.15 7.99
CA GLU A 132 -8.08 13.93 7.06
C GLU A 132 -7.22 14.62 5.97
N GLN A 133 -6.13 15.29 6.35
CA GLN A 133 -5.20 15.89 5.40
C GLN A 133 -4.61 14.84 4.44
N ARG A 134 -4.20 13.68 4.96
CA ARG A 134 -3.68 12.57 4.15
C ARG A 134 -4.72 12.05 3.16
N ARG A 135 -5.98 11.97 3.59
CA ARG A 135 -7.10 11.55 2.75
C ARG A 135 -7.32 12.53 1.60
N GLN A 136 -7.37 13.84 1.88
CA GLN A 136 -7.59 14.87 0.87
C GLN A 136 -6.48 14.90 -0.18
N HIS A 137 -5.21 14.86 0.26
CA HIS A 137 -4.07 14.81 -0.64
C HIS A 137 -4.13 13.60 -1.58
N LYS A 138 -4.51 12.42 -1.07
CA LYS A 138 -4.67 11.21 -1.89
C LYS A 138 -5.82 11.34 -2.88
N GLN A 139 -6.95 11.94 -2.49
CA GLN A 139 -8.08 12.14 -3.39
C GLN A 139 -7.72 13.07 -4.55
N GLN A 140 -7.02 14.17 -4.28
CA GLN A 140 -6.54 15.10 -5.32
C GLN A 140 -5.61 14.39 -6.31
N SER A 141 -4.65 13.61 -5.82
CA SER A 141 -3.73 12.85 -6.68
C SER A 141 -4.41 11.81 -7.57
N LYS A 142 -5.60 11.33 -7.19
CA LYS A 142 -6.39 10.36 -7.97
C LYS A 142 -7.23 11.02 -9.05
N VAL A 143 -7.63 12.28 -8.85
CA VAL A 143 -8.44 13.04 -9.80
C VAL A 143 -7.56 13.67 -10.88
N SER A 144 -6.31 13.99 -10.54
CA SER A 144 -5.34 14.62 -11.46
C SER A 144 -4.47 13.65 -12.27
N ALA A 145 -4.70 12.34 -12.19
CA ALA A 145 -3.91 11.29 -12.84
C ALA A 145 -4.79 10.42 -13.75
#